data_AF-A0A1W2BJK3-F1
#
_entry.id   AF-A0A1W2BJK3-F1
#
_cell.length_a   1.000
_cell.length_b   1.000
_cell.length_c   1.000
_cell.angle_alpha   90.00
_cell.angle_beta   90.00
_cell.angle_gamma   90.00
#
_symmetry.space_group_name_H-M   'P 1'
#
loop_
_entity.id
_entity.type
_entity.pdbx_description
1 polymer ?
#
loop_
_entity_poly.entity_id
_entity_poly.type
_entity_poly.pdbx_seq_one_letter_code
_entity_poly.pdbx_strand_id
1 'polypeptide(L)'
;MKISAALKDAFRVYFDRFGATVKFLVVEACITLAAVTPLLFLTDDKLKMLALLAVPFWILLVFWARVNAADAMRDAFGEGSLFSYRLVDPSSYGKKLLYGLKRALMLLFWAAPLIACVVIVRIHMAGTTDGITVMRMIKSFGGGELMTGILYLILILVAALLLLAFGCAFHSGDRHAFVRNNPKLVKGHHGKIVLCWLSSLIALLPIIIAIVAVIIRYLPALKNLNAIITNTMSLPSLRGTLIILAVGAILTIPLLPLRSLIPAAFVNGLEKE
;
A
#
# COMPACT_ATOMS: atom_id res chain seq x y z
N MET A 1 9.22 -23.62 7.57
CA MET A 1 9.22 -22.71 8.72
C MET A 1 7.81 -22.41 9.23
N LYS A 2 7.66 -22.16 10.54
CA LYS A 2 6.42 -21.68 11.20
C LYS A 2 6.32 -20.15 11.13
N ILE A 3 5.11 -19.61 10.94
CA ILE A 3 4.87 -18.15 10.88
C ILE A 3 5.24 -17.45 12.19
N SER A 4 5.01 -18.10 13.33
CA SER A 4 5.39 -17.57 14.64
C SER A 4 6.90 -17.37 14.78
N ALA A 5 7.72 -18.23 14.17
CA ALA A 5 9.17 -18.05 14.13
C ALA A 5 9.56 -16.85 13.26
N ALA A 6 8.96 -16.72 12.07
CA ALA A 6 9.17 -15.58 11.18
C ALA A 6 8.83 -14.24 11.85
N LEU A 7 7.71 -14.19 12.58
CA LEU A 7 7.31 -13.00 13.35
C LEU A 7 8.35 -12.68 14.43
N LYS A 8 8.73 -13.66 15.27
CA LYS A 8 9.73 -13.47 16.32
C LYS A 8 11.05 -12.95 15.75
N ASP A 9 11.53 -13.53 14.65
CA ASP A 9 12.76 -13.08 13.99
C ASP A 9 12.63 -11.66 13.43
N ALA A 10 11.52 -11.32 12.79
CA ALA A 10 11.28 -9.98 12.27
C ALA A 10 11.21 -8.92 13.39
N PHE A 11 10.52 -9.22 14.49
CA PHE A 11 10.44 -8.35 15.66
C PHE A 11 11.80 -8.19 16.34
N ARG A 12 12.56 -9.27 16.51
CA ARG A 12 13.93 -9.22 17.03
C ARG A 12 14.80 -8.29 16.18
N VAL A 13 14.89 -8.53 14.87
CA VAL A 13 15.69 -7.71 13.96
C VAL A 13 15.24 -6.25 13.96
N TYR A 14 13.93 -6.01 14.00
CA TYR A 14 13.37 -4.67 14.07
C TYR A 14 13.79 -3.91 15.33
N PHE A 15 13.68 -4.52 16.51
CA PHE A 15 14.00 -3.87 17.78
C PHE A 15 15.50 -3.76 18.03
N ASP A 16 16.26 -4.83 17.77
CA ASP A 16 17.71 -4.85 17.94
C ASP A 16 18.40 -3.81 17.05
N ARG A 17 17.79 -3.50 15.89
CA ARG A 17 18.35 -2.59 14.88
C ARG A 17 17.44 -1.41 14.60
N PHE A 18 16.61 -0.98 15.57
CA PHE A 18 15.58 0.05 15.36
C PHE A 18 16.13 1.33 14.70
N GLY A 19 17.28 1.84 15.14
CA GLY A 19 17.90 3.02 14.55
C GLY A 19 18.29 2.84 13.07
N ALA A 20 18.81 1.67 12.69
CA ALA A 20 19.09 1.36 11.29
C ALA A 20 17.82 1.20 10.46
N THR A 21 16.77 0.65 11.07
CA THR A 21 15.43 0.49 10.49
C THR A 21 14.74 1.82 10.18
N VAL A 22 14.87 2.81 11.07
CA VAL A 22 14.37 4.18 10.82
C VAL A 22 15.18 4.88 9.72
N LYS A 23 16.52 4.77 9.74
CA LYS A 23 17.37 5.35 8.68
C LYS A 23 17.06 4.74 7.30
N PHE A 24 16.87 3.42 7.26
CA PHE A 24 16.41 2.69 6.07
C PHE A 24 15.10 3.28 5.52
N LEU A 25 14.11 3.52 6.38
CA LEU A 25 12.84 4.12 6.00
C LEU A 25 13.00 5.51 5.38
N VAL A 26 13.89 6.34 5.96
CA VAL A 26 14.18 7.68 5.43
C VAL A 26 14.73 7.60 4.01
N VAL A 27 15.65 6.66 3.73
CA VAL A 27 16.19 6.47 2.38
C VAL A 27 15.11 6.03 1.40
N GLU A 28 14.28 5.06 1.76
CA GLU A 28 13.15 4.64 0.90
C GLU A 28 12.19 5.80 0.64
N ALA A 29 11.91 6.63 1.66
CA ALA A 29 11.07 7.81 1.53
C ALA A 29 11.70 8.84 0.58
N CYS A 30 12.99 9.15 0.71
CA CYS A 30 13.69 10.07 -0.18
C CYS A 30 13.65 9.61 -1.64
N ILE A 31 13.90 8.32 -1.91
CA ILE A 31 13.83 7.76 -3.26
C ILE A 31 12.41 7.87 -3.82
N THR A 32 11.41 7.55 -3.00
CA THR A 32 10.01 7.65 -3.39
C THR A 32 9.59 9.09 -3.68
N LEU A 33 10.00 10.04 -2.83
CA LEU A 33 9.74 11.47 -2.99
C LEU A 33 10.40 12.03 -4.26
N ALA A 34 11.65 11.66 -4.53
CA ALA A 34 12.34 12.01 -5.77
C ALA A 34 11.57 11.50 -6.99
N ALA A 35 11.04 10.27 -6.92
CA ALA A 35 10.28 9.68 -8.01
C ALA A 35 8.95 10.38 -8.30
N VAL A 36 8.27 10.89 -7.26
CA VAL A 36 6.97 11.59 -7.41
C VAL A 36 7.10 13.10 -7.54
N THR A 37 8.31 13.66 -7.48
CA THR A 37 8.56 15.11 -7.59
C THR A 37 7.92 15.74 -8.83
N PRO A 38 7.88 15.08 -10.02
CA PRO A 38 7.20 15.65 -11.18
C PRO A 38 5.69 15.90 -10.98
N LEU A 39 5.03 15.26 -10.00
CA LEU A 39 3.62 15.54 -9.69
C LEU A 39 3.39 17.00 -9.23
N LEU A 40 4.44 17.71 -8.79
CA LEU A 40 4.34 19.14 -8.50
C LEU A 40 3.93 19.96 -9.73
N PHE A 41 4.21 19.49 -10.95
CA PHE A 41 3.75 20.14 -12.19
C PHE A 41 2.23 20.13 -12.37
N LEU A 42 1.47 19.36 -11.57
CA LEU A 42 0.01 19.44 -11.56
C LEU A 42 -0.53 20.77 -11.01
N THR A 43 0.32 21.58 -10.37
CA THR A 43 -0.04 22.91 -9.84
C THR A 43 -0.15 23.99 -10.91
N ASP A 44 0.41 23.76 -12.10
CA ASP A 44 0.34 24.69 -13.24
C ASP A 44 -0.26 23.98 -14.47
N ASP A 45 -1.37 24.50 -14.99
CA ASP A 45 -2.06 23.98 -16.16
C ASP A 45 -1.15 23.80 -17.38
N LYS A 46 -0.16 24.67 -17.57
CA LYS A 46 0.78 24.62 -18.69
C LYS A 46 1.80 23.48 -18.56
N LEU A 47 2.08 23.07 -17.32
CA LEU A 47 3.11 22.06 -17.02
C LEU A 47 2.53 20.69 -16.70
N LYS A 48 1.19 20.53 -16.64
CA LYS A 48 0.52 19.27 -16.30
C LYS A 48 1.05 18.04 -17.05
N MET A 49 1.41 18.18 -18.33
CA MET A 49 1.99 17.08 -19.11
C MET A 49 3.32 16.56 -18.53
N LEU A 50 4.14 17.44 -17.93
CA LEU A 50 5.40 17.06 -17.28
C LEU A 50 5.17 16.21 -16.03
N ALA A 51 3.98 16.22 -15.43
CA ALA A 51 3.65 15.32 -14.31
C ALA A 51 3.73 13.84 -14.72
N LEU A 52 3.58 13.53 -16.02
CA LEU A 52 3.75 12.17 -16.54
C LEU A 52 5.17 11.63 -16.35
N LEU A 53 6.18 12.50 -16.16
CA LEU A 53 7.55 12.10 -15.84
C LEU A 53 7.65 11.36 -14.49
N ALA A 54 6.65 11.47 -13.62
CA ALA A 54 6.58 10.68 -12.39
C ALA A 54 6.57 9.17 -12.68
N VAL A 55 5.99 8.73 -13.81
CA VAL A 55 5.94 7.31 -14.19
C VAL A 55 7.33 6.75 -14.51
N PRO A 56 8.10 7.31 -15.47
CA PRO A 56 9.46 6.82 -15.73
C PRO A 56 10.36 7.01 -14.52
N PHE A 57 10.22 8.09 -13.74
CA PHE A 57 11.02 8.27 -12.51
C PHE A 57 10.71 7.19 -11.48
N TRP A 58 9.44 6.82 -11.31
CA TRP A 58 9.05 5.71 -10.44
C TRP A 58 9.65 4.39 -10.89
N ILE A 59 9.60 4.10 -12.19
CA ILE A 59 10.20 2.89 -12.75
C ILE A 59 11.72 2.90 -12.51
N LEU A 60 12.40 3.98 -12.86
CA LEU A 60 13.86 4.07 -12.82
C LEU A 60 14.42 4.15 -11.39
N LEU A 61 13.68 4.72 -10.44
CA LEU A 61 14.14 4.95 -9.06
C LEU A 61 13.55 3.98 -8.04
N VAL A 62 12.26 3.64 -8.12
CA VAL A 62 11.60 2.87 -7.06
C VAL A 62 11.72 1.37 -7.28
N PHE A 63 11.67 0.89 -8.54
CA PHE A 63 11.66 -0.55 -8.80
C PHE A 63 12.95 -1.23 -8.36
N TRP A 64 14.10 -0.65 -8.70
CA TRP A 64 15.40 -1.19 -8.26
C TRP A 64 15.63 -0.99 -6.77
N ALA A 65 15.27 0.17 -6.20
CA ALA A 65 15.40 0.45 -4.77
C ALA A 65 14.63 -0.56 -3.91
N ARG A 66 13.44 -0.99 -4.34
CA ARG A 66 12.68 -2.06 -3.67
C ARG A 66 13.37 -3.42 -3.65
N VAL A 67 14.23 -3.69 -4.64
CA VAL A 67 15.05 -4.91 -4.66
C VAL A 67 16.26 -4.76 -3.76
N ASN A 68 16.92 -3.59 -3.78
CA ASN A 68 18.00 -3.27 -2.84
C ASN A 68 17.54 -3.32 -1.39
N ALA A 69 16.32 -2.87 -1.10
CA ALA A 69 15.69 -3.01 0.20
C ALA A 69 15.56 -4.47 0.64
N ALA A 70 15.16 -5.36 -0.27
CA ALA A 70 15.07 -6.79 0.02
C ALA A 70 16.45 -7.42 0.29
N ASP A 71 17.50 -6.92 -0.37
CA ASP A 71 18.89 -7.33 -0.17
C ASP A 71 19.43 -6.86 1.19
N ALA A 72 19.24 -5.58 1.53
CA ALA A 72 19.61 -5.05 2.84
C ALA A 72 18.86 -5.75 3.99
N MET A 73 17.59 -6.12 3.78
CA MET A 73 16.83 -6.94 4.73
C MET A 73 17.42 -8.33 4.89
N ARG A 74 17.86 -9.00 3.82
CA ARG A 74 18.55 -10.29 3.90
C ARG A 74 19.78 -10.19 4.81
N ASP A 75 20.61 -9.17 4.60
CA ASP A 75 21.84 -8.99 5.37
C ASP A 75 21.57 -8.75 6.85
N ALA A 76 20.50 -8.02 7.18
CA ALA A 76 20.10 -7.75 8.56
C ALA A 76 19.66 -9.00 9.36
N PHE A 77 19.25 -10.07 8.67
CA PHE A 77 18.97 -11.37 9.32
C PHE A 77 20.23 -12.22 9.57
N GLY A 78 21.37 -11.82 9.01
CA GLY A 78 22.70 -12.32 9.38
C GLY A 78 23.42 -11.30 10.27
N GLU A 79 24.70 -11.11 10.02
CA GLU A 79 25.55 -10.15 10.74
C GLU A 79 25.62 -8.77 10.07
N GLY A 80 25.09 -8.63 8.85
CA GLY A 80 25.14 -7.38 8.09
C GLY A 80 24.20 -6.30 8.62
N SER A 81 24.29 -5.07 8.11
CA SER A 81 23.44 -3.93 8.52
C SER A 81 22.26 -3.72 7.57
N LEU A 82 21.09 -3.35 8.12
CA LEU A 82 19.92 -2.93 7.34
C LEU A 82 20.17 -1.59 6.62
N PHE A 83 20.97 -0.72 7.22
CA PHE A 83 21.46 0.51 6.60
C PHE A 83 22.88 0.26 6.10
N SER A 84 23.01 -0.08 4.83
CA SER A 84 24.28 -0.41 4.19
C SER A 84 24.39 0.23 2.80
N TYR A 85 25.60 0.25 2.23
CA TYR A 85 25.83 0.72 0.86
C TYR A 85 24.94 0.01 -0.18
N ARG A 86 24.46 -1.20 0.14
CA ARG A 86 23.59 -1.99 -0.74
C ARG A 86 22.22 -1.36 -1.00
N LEU A 87 21.77 -0.43 -0.15
CA LEU A 87 20.51 0.28 -0.38
C LEU A 87 20.52 1.11 -1.66
N VAL A 88 21.68 1.65 -2.03
CA VAL A 88 21.88 2.47 -3.23
C VAL A 88 22.86 1.85 -4.22
N ASP A 89 23.20 0.57 -4.03
CA ASP A 89 24.19 -0.11 -4.86
C ASP A 89 23.66 -0.30 -6.29
N PRO A 90 24.30 0.33 -7.30
CA PRO A 90 23.90 0.23 -8.70
C PRO A 90 24.26 -1.13 -9.32
N SER A 91 24.93 -2.02 -8.59
CA SER A 91 25.26 -3.35 -9.08
C SER A 91 24.01 -4.07 -9.60
N SER A 92 24.16 -4.67 -10.78
CA SER A 92 23.07 -5.39 -11.46
C SER A 92 21.79 -4.56 -11.65
N TYR A 93 21.89 -3.22 -11.78
CA TYR A 93 20.74 -2.32 -11.94
C TYR A 93 19.73 -2.83 -12.99
N GLY A 94 20.20 -3.18 -14.19
CA GLY A 94 19.32 -3.67 -15.26
C GLY A 94 18.54 -4.93 -14.88
N LYS A 95 19.17 -5.88 -14.15
CA LYS A 95 18.49 -7.10 -13.67
C LYS A 95 17.45 -6.77 -12.60
N LYS A 96 17.79 -5.89 -11.66
CA LYS A 96 16.88 -5.45 -10.58
C LYS A 96 15.69 -4.67 -11.13
N LEU A 97 15.94 -3.78 -12.11
CA LEU A 97 14.92 -3.01 -12.81
C LEU A 97 13.98 -3.93 -13.60
N LEU A 98 14.52 -4.85 -14.41
CA LEU A 98 13.73 -5.79 -15.20
C LEU A 98 12.87 -6.69 -14.30
N TYR A 99 13.42 -7.14 -13.16
CA TYR A 99 12.66 -7.85 -12.15
C TYR A 99 11.48 -7.01 -11.62
N GLY A 100 11.75 -5.76 -11.22
CA GLY A 100 10.71 -4.85 -10.74
C GLY A 100 9.62 -4.59 -11.78
N LEU A 101 10.00 -4.39 -13.06
CA LEU A 101 9.07 -4.20 -14.16
C LEU A 101 8.19 -5.44 -14.36
N LYS A 102 8.79 -6.64 -14.41
CA LYS A 102 8.04 -7.90 -14.50
C LYS A 102 7.04 -8.04 -13.36
N ARG A 103 7.41 -7.66 -12.13
CA ARG A 103 6.50 -7.70 -10.97
C ARG A 103 5.40 -6.65 -11.03
N ALA A 104 5.70 -5.45 -11.54
CA ALA A 104 4.69 -4.45 -11.78
C ALA A 104 3.65 -4.94 -12.79
N LEU A 105 4.09 -5.56 -13.90
CA LEU A 105 3.18 -6.16 -14.89
C LEU A 105 2.31 -7.28 -14.29
N MET A 106 2.88 -8.12 -13.42
CA MET A 106 2.10 -9.13 -12.69
C MET A 106 1.09 -8.50 -11.73
N LEU A 107 1.45 -7.42 -11.03
CA LEU A 107 0.52 -6.69 -10.18
C LEU A 107 -0.57 -5.95 -10.97
N LEU A 108 -0.30 -5.54 -12.21
CA LEU A 108 -1.32 -4.97 -13.09
C LEU A 108 -2.43 -5.98 -13.41
N PHE A 109 -2.10 -7.27 -13.55
CA PHE A 109 -3.11 -8.33 -13.69
C PHE A 109 -4.05 -8.36 -12.48
N TRP A 110 -3.51 -8.31 -11.26
CA TRP A 110 -4.31 -8.24 -10.03
C TRP A 110 -5.08 -6.91 -9.89
N ALA A 111 -4.55 -5.83 -10.45
CA ALA A 111 -5.18 -4.52 -10.47
C ALA A 111 -6.26 -4.37 -11.57
N ALA A 112 -6.38 -5.32 -12.50
CA ALA A 112 -7.25 -5.18 -13.67
C ALA A 112 -8.71 -4.86 -13.31
N PRO A 113 -9.35 -5.49 -12.29
CA PRO A 113 -10.71 -5.12 -11.91
C PRO A 113 -10.82 -3.71 -11.34
N LEU A 114 -9.82 -3.25 -10.59
CA LEU A 114 -9.79 -1.88 -10.07
C LEU A 114 -9.64 -0.87 -11.22
N ILE A 115 -8.76 -1.15 -12.17
CA ILE A 115 -8.58 -0.33 -13.38
C ILE A 115 -9.89 -0.28 -14.17
N ALA A 116 -10.55 -1.42 -14.37
CA ALA A 116 -11.84 -1.49 -15.04
C ALA A 116 -12.90 -0.64 -14.33
N CYS A 117 -12.99 -0.72 -12.99
CA CYS A 117 -13.90 0.12 -12.21
C CYS A 117 -13.63 1.61 -12.44
N VAL A 118 -12.37 2.04 -12.39
CA VAL A 118 -11.98 3.44 -12.60
C VAL A 118 -12.31 3.89 -14.03
N VAL A 119 -12.02 3.07 -15.04
CA VAL A 119 -12.30 3.39 -16.45
C VAL A 119 -13.81 3.47 -16.69
N ILE A 120 -14.60 2.53 -16.18
CA ILE A 120 -16.07 2.54 -16.29
C ILE A 120 -16.63 3.81 -15.66
N VAL A 121 -16.21 4.14 -14.43
CA VAL A 121 -16.63 5.39 -13.77
C VAL A 121 -16.26 6.59 -14.62
N ARG A 122 -15.04 6.64 -15.14
CA ARG A 122 -14.56 7.76 -15.96
C ARG A 122 -15.33 7.90 -17.27
N ILE A 123 -15.75 6.81 -17.91
CA ILE A 123 -16.59 6.83 -19.11
C ILE A 123 -18.00 7.35 -18.79
N HIS A 124 -18.63 6.84 -17.72
CA HIS A 124 -20.00 7.20 -17.35
C HIS A 124 -20.10 8.59 -16.70
N MET A 125 -19.00 9.10 -16.16
CA MET A 125 -18.91 10.44 -15.59
C MET A 125 -18.24 11.46 -16.51
N ALA A 126 -17.80 11.06 -17.70
CA ALA A 126 -17.27 12.00 -18.69
C ALA A 126 -18.40 12.93 -19.16
N GLY A 127 -18.34 14.19 -18.75
CA GLY A 127 -19.33 15.22 -19.10
C GLY A 127 -20.45 15.41 -18.08
N THR A 128 -20.50 14.61 -17.01
CA THR A 128 -21.54 14.71 -15.97
C THR A 128 -21.00 15.50 -14.77
N THR A 129 -21.35 16.79 -14.66
CA THR A 129 -20.99 17.64 -13.50
C THR A 129 -22.12 17.81 -12.49
N ASP A 130 -23.35 17.37 -12.82
CA ASP A 130 -24.52 17.52 -11.95
C ASP A 130 -24.67 16.31 -11.00
N GLY A 131 -24.62 16.59 -9.70
CA GLY A 131 -24.79 15.60 -8.64
C GLY A 131 -26.16 14.90 -8.66
N ILE A 132 -27.20 15.53 -9.22
CA ILE A 132 -28.54 14.93 -9.35
C ILE A 132 -28.52 13.77 -10.35
N THR A 133 -27.83 13.94 -11.48
CA THR A 133 -27.65 12.87 -12.47
C THR A 133 -26.85 11.70 -11.89
N VAL A 134 -25.81 11.98 -11.11
CA VAL A 134 -25.03 10.95 -10.40
C VAL A 134 -25.92 10.15 -9.45
N MET A 135 -26.72 10.81 -8.61
CA MET A 135 -27.65 10.12 -7.71
C MET A 135 -28.67 9.26 -8.46
N ARG A 136 -29.19 9.74 -9.60
CA ARG A 136 -30.15 8.98 -10.43
C ARG A 136 -29.51 7.72 -11.02
N MET A 137 -28.26 7.81 -11.49
CA MET A 137 -27.51 6.64 -11.98
C MET A 137 -27.29 5.62 -10.87
N ILE A 138 -26.87 6.06 -9.68
CA ILE A 138 -26.66 5.16 -8.53
C ILE A 138 -27.99 4.51 -8.12
N LYS A 139 -29.08 5.27 -8.07
CA LYS A 139 -30.42 4.73 -7.80
C LYS A 139 -30.85 3.69 -8.83
N SER A 140 -30.61 3.94 -10.11
CA SER A 140 -30.89 2.98 -11.19
C SER A 140 -30.06 1.70 -11.03
N PHE A 141 -28.79 1.83 -10.66
CA PHE A 141 -27.91 0.69 -10.41
C PHE A 141 -28.39 -0.17 -9.22
N GLY A 142 -29.00 0.46 -8.21
CA GLY A 142 -29.64 -0.19 -7.09
C GLY A 142 -31.07 -0.69 -7.33
N GLY A 143 -31.52 -0.82 -8.58
CA GLY A 143 -32.87 -1.31 -8.90
C GLY A 143 -33.99 -0.34 -8.53
N GLY A 144 -33.70 0.95 -8.43
CA GLY A 144 -34.66 1.98 -8.00
C GLY A 144 -34.46 2.44 -6.55
N GLU A 145 -33.55 1.81 -5.79
CA GLU A 145 -33.19 2.22 -4.43
C GLU A 145 -31.78 2.80 -4.36
N LEU A 146 -31.66 4.04 -3.88
CA LEU A 146 -30.38 4.74 -3.81
C LEU A 146 -29.38 4.05 -2.87
N MET A 147 -29.83 3.62 -1.69
CA MET A 147 -28.96 2.98 -0.69
C MET A 147 -28.42 1.64 -1.19
N THR A 148 -29.27 0.84 -1.84
CA THR A 148 -28.89 -0.43 -2.45
C THR A 148 -27.83 -0.20 -3.55
N GLY A 149 -28.00 0.83 -4.37
CA GLY A 149 -27.01 1.22 -5.38
C GLY A 149 -25.66 1.64 -4.79
N ILE A 150 -25.67 2.43 -3.71
CA ILE A 150 -24.45 2.82 -2.98
C ILE A 150 -23.74 1.56 -2.43
N LEU A 151 -24.48 0.65 -1.82
CA LEU A 151 -23.93 -0.58 -1.25
C LEU A 151 -23.28 -1.46 -2.31
N TYR A 152 -23.90 -1.62 -3.48
CA TYR A 152 -23.31 -2.38 -4.59
C TYR A 152 -22.01 -1.75 -5.10
N LEU A 153 -21.96 -0.43 -5.25
CA LEU A 153 -20.73 0.27 -5.66
C LEU A 153 -19.61 0.10 -4.65
N ILE A 154 -19.91 0.22 -3.34
CA ILE A 154 -18.95 -0.03 -2.28
C ILE A 154 -18.46 -1.47 -2.33
N LEU A 155 -19.36 -2.45 -2.48
CA LEU A 155 -19.00 -3.86 -2.53
C LEU A 155 -18.07 -4.16 -3.71
N ILE A 156 -18.37 -3.64 -4.90
CA ILE A 156 -17.54 -3.79 -6.10
C ILE A 156 -16.16 -3.18 -5.87
N LEU A 157 -16.09 -1.96 -5.34
CA LEU A 157 -14.82 -1.29 -5.07
C LEU A 157 -13.99 -2.06 -4.03
N VAL A 158 -14.61 -2.51 -2.94
CA VAL A 158 -13.95 -3.30 -1.89
C VAL A 158 -13.45 -4.62 -2.47
N ALA A 159 -14.25 -5.33 -3.26
CA ALA A 159 -13.84 -6.58 -3.90
C ALA A 159 -12.63 -6.38 -4.83
N ALA A 160 -12.64 -5.32 -5.65
CA ALA A 160 -11.52 -4.98 -6.52
C ALA A 160 -10.24 -4.64 -5.73
N LEU A 161 -10.36 -3.89 -4.63
CA LEU A 161 -9.24 -3.58 -3.74
C LEU A 161 -8.69 -4.81 -3.02
N LEU A 162 -9.57 -5.72 -2.57
CA LEU A 162 -9.17 -6.97 -1.93
C LEU A 162 -8.40 -7.88 -2.89
N LEU A 163 -8.79 -7.93 -4.17
CA LEU A 163 -8.05 -8.70 -5.17
C LEU A 163 -6.65 -8.13 -5.40
N LEU A 164 -6.52 -6.81 -5.51
CA LEU A 164 -5.21 -6.16 -5.61
C LEU A 164 -4.35 -6.39 -4.35
N ALA A 165 -4.96 -6.29 -3.17
CA ALA A 165 -4.30 -6.57 -1.90
C ALA A 165 -3.81 -8.02 -1.82
N PHE A 166 -4.63 -8.97 -2.28
CA PHE A 166 -4.24 -10.38 -2.40
C PHE A 166 -3.05 -10.56 -3.35
N GLY A 167 -3.05 -9.92 -4.52
CA GLY A 167 -1.90 -9.94 -5.43
C GLY A 167 -0.61 -9.42 -4.78
N CYS A 168 -0.71 -8.33 -4.01
CA CYS A 168 0.40 -7.80 -3.23
C CYS A 168 0.89 -8.79 -2.17
N ALA A 169 -0.02 -9.47 -1.48
CA ALA A 169 0.28 -10.47 -0.48
C ALA A 169 0.97 -11.69 -1.10
N PHE A 170 0.42 -12.20 -2.20
CA PHE A 170 0.87 -13.38 -2.93
C PHE A 170 2.32 -13.25 -3.43
N HIS A 171 2.69 -12.05 -3.88
CA HIS A 171 4.02 -11.75 -4.40
C HIS A 171 4.99 -11.13 -3.37
N SER A 172 4.59 -10.98 -2.11
CA SER A 172 5.40 -10.27 -1.10
C SER A 172 6.74 -10.95 -0.78
N GLY A 173 6.82 -12.29 -0.86
CA GLY A 173 8.04 -13.06 -0.65
C GLY A 173 8.96 -13.14 -1.88
N ASP A 174 8.43 -12.91 -3.08
CA ASP A 174 9.13 -13.17 -4.34
C ASP A 174 10.41 -12.35 -4.48
N ARG A 175 10.40 -11.08 -4.04
CA ARG A 175 11.58 -10.21 -4.07
C ARG A 175 12.69 -10.70 -3.14
N HIS A 176 12.31 -11.29 -2.01
CA HIS A 176 13.26 -11.82 -1.02
C HIS A 176 13.87 -13.14 -1.52
N ALA A 177 13.13 -13.91 -2.30
CA ALA A 177 13.65 -15.10 -2.99
C ALA A 177 14.58 -14.73 -4.16
N PHE A 178 14.24 -13.66 -4.90
CA PHE A 178 15.05 -13.15 -6.01
C PHE A 178 16.46 -12.72 -5.56
N VAL A 179 16.59 -11.93 -4.50
CA VAL A 179 17.91 -11.48 -4.00
C VAL A 179 18.79 -12.62 -3.48
N ARG A 180 18.20 -13.79 -3.20
CA ARG A 180 18.89 -15.03 -2.82
C ARG A 180 19.27 -15.90 -4.02
N ASN A 181 19.02 -15.44 -5.25
CA ASN A 181 19.17 -16.22 -6.48
C ASN A 181 18.41 -17.57 -6.45
N ASN A 182 17.36 -17.68 -5.64
CA ASN A 182 16.55 -18.89 -5.53
C ASN A 182 15.05 -18.58 -5.64
N PRO A 183 14.52 -18.36 -6.85
CA PRO A 183 13.11 -18.02 -7.05
C PRO A 183 12.15 -19.15 -6.64
N LYS A 184 12.66 -20.40 -6.58
CA LYS A 184 11.86 -21.57 -6.21
C LYS A 184 11.64 -21.67 -4.71
N LEU A 185 12.37 -20.89 -3.90
CA LEU A 185 12.29 -20.90 -2.44
C LEU A 185 10.88 -20.63 -1.91
N VAL A 186 10.08 -19.83 -2.61
CA VAL A 186 8.71 -19.49 -2.22
C VAL A 186 7.65 -20.42 -2.82
N LYS A 187 8.04 -21.28 -3.77
CA LYS A 187 7.12 -22.18 -4.48
C LYS A 187 6.54 -23.19 -3.48
N GLY A 188 5.22 -23.32 -3.45
CA GLY A 188 4.52 -24.17 -2.48
C GLY A 188 4.31 -23.52 -1.10
N HIS A 189 4.81 -22.30 -0.89
CA HIS A 189 4.65 -21.57 0.37
C HIS A 189 3.81 -20.29 0.27
N HIS A 190 3.17 -20.03 -0.87
CA HIS A 190 2.37 -18.81 -1.11
C HIS A 190 1.27 -18.57 -0.06
N GLY A 191 0.58 -19.62 0.42
CA GLY A 191 -0.39 -19.46 1.50
C GLY A 191 0.23 -18.92 2.80
N LYS A 192 1.42 -19.41 3.17
CA LYS A 192 2.17 -18.91 4.34
C LYS A 192 2.71 -17.50 4.11
N ILE A 193 3.09 -17.15 2.87
CA ILE A 193 3.52 -15.80 2.50
C ILE A 193 2.36 -14.82 2.62
N VAL A 194 1.17 -15.18 2.15
CA VAL A 194 -0.04 -14.37 2.33
C VAL A 194 -0.33 -14.17 3.81
N LEU A 195 -0.24 -15.22 4.63
CA LEU A 195 -0.41 -15.10 6.08
C LEU A 195 0.67 -14.21 6.73
N CYS A 196 1.92 -14.27 6.27
CA CYS A 196 2.99 -13.37 6.72
C CYS A 196 2.67 -11.91 6.36
N TRP A 197 2.18 -11.67 5.14
CA TRP A 197 1.75 -10.34 4.71
C TRP A 197 0.54 -9.84 5.50
N LEU A 198 -0.44 -10.70 5.80
CA LEU A 198 -1.57 -10.33 6.67
C LEU A 198 -1.11 -10.02 8.09
N SER A 199 -0.19 -10.82 8.63
CA SER A 199 0.40 -10.56 9.94
C SER A 199 1.15 -9.23 9.98
N SER A 200 1.70 -8.80 8.84
CA SER A 200 2.38 -7.51 8.69
C SER A 200 1.46 -6.30 8.83
N LEU A 201 0.13 -6.49 8.73
CA LEU A 201 -0.85 -5.43 8.98
C LEU A 201 -0.86 -4.94 10.44
N ILE A 202 -0.24 -5.69 11.37
CA ILE A 202 -0.01 -5.20 12.74
C ILE A 202 0.80 -3.89 12.75
N ALA A 203 1.68 -3.68 11.77
CA ALA A 203 2.42 -2.44 11.61
C ALA A 203 1.51 -1.23 11.29
N LEU A 204 0.29 -1.47 10.81
CA LEU A 204 -0.70 -0.44 10.46
C LEU A 204 -1.72 -0.22 11.58
N LEU A 205 -1.59 -0.90 12.72
CA LEU A 205 -2.55 -0.81 13.81
C LEU A 205 -2.81 0.65 14.27
N PRO A 206 -1.80 1.54 14.40
CA PRO A 206 -2.06 2.92 14.83
C PRO A 206 -2.97 3.69 13.87
N ILE A 207 -2.76 3.60 12.56
CA ILE A 207 -3.64 4.25 11.58
C ILE A 207 -5.02 3.58 11.49
N ILE A 208 -5.10 2.26 11.66
CA ILE A 208 -6.39 1.55 11.72
C ILE A 208 -7.21 2.04 12.92
N ILE A 209 -6.59 2.16 14.10
CA ILE A 209 -7.24 2.71 15.30
C ILE A 209 -7.72 4.14 15.06
N ALA A 210 -6.90 4.98 14.42
CA ALA A 210 -7.28 6.35 14.08
C ALA A 210 -8.49 6.39 13.12
N ILE A 211 -8.51 5.54 12.08
CA ILE A 211 -9.64 5.42 11.14
C ILE A 211 -10.90 4.97 11.89
N VAL A 212 -10.80 3.95 12.75
CA VAL A 212 -11.93 3.46 13.55
C VAL A 212 -12.45 4.55 14.48
N ALA A 213 -11.57 5.31 15.13
CA ALA A 213 -11.96 6.45 15.97
C ALA A 213 -12.71 7.52 15.17
N VAL A 214 -12.27 7.82 13.94
CA VAL A 214 -13.00 8.71 13.03
C VAL A 214 -14.36 8.12 12.67
N ILE A 215 -14.45 6.83 12.31
CA ILE A 215 -15.73 6.20 11.98
C ILE A 215 -16.72 6.29 13.16
N ILE A 216 -16.27 5.96 14.37
CA ILE A 216 -17.09 6.06 15.60
C ILE A 216 -17.58 7.50 15.81
N ARG A 217 -16.71 8.49 15.57
CA ARG A 217 -17.04 9.90 15.70
C ARG A 217 -18.13 10.36 14.72
N TYR A 218 -18.17 9.80 13.50
CA TYR A 218 -19.18 10.12 12.48
C TYR A 218 -20.41 9.21 12.53
N LEU A 219 -20.37 8.11 13.29
CA LEU A 219 -21.45 7.13 13.36
C LEU A 219 -22.81 7.73 13.76
N PRO A 220 -22.92 8.66 14.74
CA PRO A 220 -24.19 9.29 15.07
C PRO A 220 -24.80 10.08 13.92
N ALA A 221 -23.95 10.79 13.17
CA ALA A 221 -24.34 11.57 12.00
C ALA A 221 -24.81 10.66 10.85
N LEU A 222 -24.07 9.57 10.58
CA LEU A 222 -24.42 8.58 9.56
C LEU A 222 -25.75 7.86 9.86
N LYS A 223 -26.05 7.61 11.14
CA LYS A 223 -27.32 7.00 11.55
C LYS A 223 -28.51 7.95 11.45
N ASN A 224 -28.28 9.25 11.40
CA ASN A 224 -29.33 10.26 11.40
C ASN A 224 -29.16 11.27 10.27
N LEU A 225 -29.08 10.75 9.04
CA LEU A 225 -28.94 11.55 7.81
C LEU A 225 -30.01 12.64 7.68
N ASN A 226 -31.25 12.37 8.14
CA ASN A 226 -32.33 13.38 8.16
C ASN A 226 -32.01 14.57 9.08
N ALA A 227 -31.31 14.36 10.20
CA ALA A 227 -30.90 15.44 11.10
C ALA A 227 -29.81 16.33 10.49
N ILE A 228 -28.93 15.76 9.65
CA ILE A 228 -27.95 16.52 8.87
C ILE A 228 -28.66 17.35 7.79
N ILE A 229 -29.59 16.75 7.05
CA ILE A 229 -30.34 17.41 5.98
C ILE A 229 -31.19 18.57 6.52
N THR A 230 -31.75 18.40 7.73
CA THR A 230 -32.56 19.43 8.40
C THR A 230 -31.73 20.42 9.21
N ASN A 231 -30.40 20.38 9.14
CA ASN A 231 -29.46 21.21 9.91
C ASN A 231 -29.68 21.16 11.44
N THR A 232 -30.30 20.12 11.96
CA THR A 232 -30.51 19.92 13.41
C THR A 232 -29.32 19.26 14.09
N MET A 233 -28.33 18.80 13.31
CA MET A 233 -27.09 18.19 13.79
C MET A 233 -25.88 18.71 13.00
N SER A 234 -24.87 19.21 13.71
CA SER A 234 -23.59 19.57 13.12
C SER A 234 -22.68 18.36 12.93
N LEU A 235 -21.97 18.28 11.80
CA LEU A 235 -20.95 17.26 11.58
C LEU A 235 -19.77 17.44 12.56
N PRO A 236 -19.10 16.36 12.98
CA PRO A 236 -17.88 16.48 13.75
C PRO A 236 -16.82 17.31 13.02
N SER A 237 -16.09 18.14 13.76
CA SER A 237 -15.12 19.08 13.17
C SER A 237 -14.06 18.39 12.30
N LEU A 238 -13.88 18.90 11.07
CA LEU A 238 -12.87 18.41 10.13
C LEU A 238 -11.46 18.51 10.71
N ARG A 239 -11.15 19.62 11.38
CA ARG A 239 -9.84 19.81 12.05
C ARG A 239 -9.53 18.70 13.04
N GLY A 240 -10.50 18.31 13.88
CA GLY A 240 -10.32 17.21 14.82
C GLY A 240 -10.10 15.86 14.12
N THR A 241 -10.77 15.63 13.00
CA THR A 241 -10.64 14.40 12.19
C THR A 241 -9.24 14.31 11.60
N LEU A 242 -8.76 15.40 11.02
CA LEU A 242 -7.42 15.48 10.45
C LEU A 242 -6.33 15.28 11.51
N ILE A 243 -6.51 15.82 12.73
CA ILE A 243 -5.57 15.60 13.83
C ILE A 243 -5.51 14.12 14.21
N ILE A 244 -6.66 13.45 14.39
CA ILE A 244 -6.70 12.02 14.73
C ILE A 244 -5.98 11.19 13.66
N LEU A 245 -6.27 11.45 12.38
CA LEU A 245 -5.62 10.75 11.26
C LEU A 245 -4.12 11.05 11.19
N ALA A 246 -3.71 12.30 11.41
CA ALA A 246 -2.30 12.69 11.42
C ALA A 246 -1.53 12.00 12.54
N VAL A 247 -2.08 11.94 13.75
CA VAL A 247 -1.48 11.21 14.88
C VAL A 247 -1.35 9.73 14.54
N GLY A 248 -2.40 9.09 14.01
CA GLY A 248 -2.35 7.69 13.58
C GLY A 248 -1.30 7.43 12.49
N ALA A 249 -1.17 8.34 11.53
CA ALA A 249 -0.17 8.25 10.47
C ALA A 249 1.25 8.38 11.04
N ILE A 250 1.52 9.39 11.88
CA ILE A 250 2.83 9.62 12.50
C ILE A 250 3.26 8.39 13.33
N LEU A 251 2.36 7.81 14.11
CA LEU A 251 2.64 6.61 14.91
C LEU A 251 2.86 5.36 14.04
N THR A 252 2.34 5.34 12.82
CA THR A 252 2.52 4.22 11.87
C THR A 252 3.88 4.27 11.18
N ILE A 253 4.42 5.46 10.90
CA ILE A 253 5.70 5.66 10.18
C ILE A 253 6.83 4.75 10.71
N PRO A 254 7.20 4.75 12.00
CA PRO A 254 8.33 3.94 12.48
C PRO A 254 8.08 2.43 12.34
N LEU A 255 6.82 1.99 12.27
CA LEU A 255 6.46 0.57 12.14
C LEU A 255 6.47 0.07 10.69
N LEU A 256 6.49 0.96 9.69
CA LEU A 256 6.43 0.57 8.27
C LEU A 256 7.51 -0.43 7.85
N PRO A 257 8.77 -0.36 8.32
CA PRO A 257 9.78 -1.35 7.96
C PRO A 257 9.45 -2.76 8.47
N LEU A 258 8.80 -2.89 9.62
CA LEU A 258 8.36 -4.17 10.16
C LEU A 258 7.43 -4.89 9.18
N ARG A 259 6.64 -4.13 8.41
CA ARG A 259 5.76 -4.67 7.38
C ARG A 259 6.52 -5.50 6.33
N SER A 260 7.70 -5.01 5.92
CA SER A 260 8.54 -5.67 4.93
C SER A 260 9.47 -6.72 5.54
N LEU A 261 9.85 -6.57 6.81
CA LEU A 261 10.70 -7.53 7.52
C LEU A 261 10.01 -8.87 7.76
N ILE A 262 8.68 -8.91 7.94
CA ILE A 262 7.97 -10.17 8.23
C ILE A 262 8.04 -11.17 7.05
N PRO A 263 7.70 -10.79 5.79
CA PRO A 263 7.93 -11.66 4.64
C PRO A 263 9.42 -11.97 4.42
N ALA A 264 10.31 -11.03 4.72
CA ALA A 264 11.76 -11.22 4.60
C ALA A 264 12.28 -12.28 5.58
N ALA A 265 11.85 -12.24 6.84
CA ALA A 265 12.16 -13.23 7.87
C ALA A 265 11.66 -14.60 7.44
N PHE A 266 10.42 -14.69 6.93
CA PHE A 266 9.86 -15.95 6.46
C PHE A 266 10.72 -16.59 5.36
N VAL A 267 11.10 -15.82 4.35
CA VAL A 267 11.96 -16.32 3.27
C VAL A 267 13.36 -16.66 3.78
N ASN A 268 13.90 -15.89 4.73
CA ASN A 268 15.19 -16.17 5.35
C ASN A 268 15.22 -17.52 6.07
N GLY A 269 14.17 -17.89 6.78
CA GLY A 269 14.14 -19.18 7.44
C GLY A 269 13.77 -20.35 6.53
N LEU A 270 13.11 -20.12 5.39
CA LEU A 270 13.00 -21.16 4.35
C LEU A 270 14.35 -21.50 3.72
N GLU A 271 15.28 -20.56 3.66
CA GLU A 271 16.64 -20.80 3.14
C GLU A 271 17.52 -21.60 4.12
N LYS A 272 17.20 -21.55 5.42
CA LYS A 272 17.93 -22.27 6.47
C LYS A 272 17.40 -23.69 6.72
N GLU A 273 16.29 -24.06 6.08
CA GLU A 273 15.68 -25.40 6.11
C GLU A 273 16.15 -26.23 4.91
#